data_AF-A0A9D0GYT9-F1
#
_entry.id   AF-A0A9D0GYT9-F1
#
_cell.length_a   1.000
_cell.length_b   1.000
_cell.length_c   1.000
_cell.angle_alpha   90.00
_cell.angle_beta   90.00
_cell.angle_gamma   90.00
#
_symmetry.space_group_name_H-M   'P 1'
#
loop_
_entity.id
_entity.type
_entity.pdbx_description
1 polymer ?
#
loop_
_entity_poly.entity_id
_entity_poly.type
_entity_poly.pdbx_seq_one_letter_code
_entity_poly.pdbx_strand_id
1 'polypeptide(L)'
;GFLESMQKFKKLEEEIAVEDVLNFLATMPPLKYPLEAELEKRLPEIVGTLIYILAHLIKEVSPEGRKPSSEDIEKAGKILDLTM
;
A
#
# COMPACT_ATOMS: atom_id res chain seq x y z
N GLY A 1 -11.35 7.53 2.30
CA GLY A 1 -11.49 6.07 2.04
C GLY A 1 -10.55 5.60 0.95
N PHE A 2 -10.46 4.30 0.62
CA PHE A 2 -9.42 3.78 -0.30
C PHE A 2 -9.35 4.50 -1.66
N LEU A 3 -10.47 4.65 -2.39
CA LEU A 3 -10.50 5.34 -3.68
C LEU A 3 -10.11 6.83 -3.59
N GLU A 4 -10.44 7.48 -2.48
CA GLU A 4 -10.05 8.87 -2.23
C GLU A 4 -8.54 8.97 -1.94
N SER A 5 -8.00 8.05 -1.14
CA SER A 5 -6.57 7.94 -0.88
C SER A 5 -5.79 7.64 -2.15
N MET A 6 -6.36 6.88 -3.07
CA MET A 6 -5.79 6.59 -4.38
C MET A 6 -5.62 7.86 -5.23
N GLN A 7 -6.64 8.74 -5.23
CA GLN A 7 -6.53 10.05 -5.86
C GLN A 7 -5.48 10.94 -5.18
N LYS A 8 -5.29 10.82 -3.85
CA LYS A 8 -4.26 11.56 -3.13
C LYS A 8 -2.86 11.03 -3.43
N PHE A 9 -2.67 9.72 -3.50
CA PHE A 9 -1.41 9.08 -3.88
C PHE A 9 -1.00 9.50 -5.30
N LYS A 10 -1.93 9.48 -6.26
CA LYS A 10 -1.67 9.95 -7.64
C LYS A 10 -1.11 11.37 -7.72
N LYS A 11 -1.54 12.26 -6.81
CA LYS A 11 -1.06 13.65 -6.76
C LYS A 11 0.35 13.80 -6.20
N LEU A 12 0.92 12.75 -5.62
CA LEU A 12 2.32 12.76 -5.18
C LEU A 12 3.29 12.63 -6.36
N GLU A 13 2.80 12.21 -7.54
CA GLU A 13 3.62 11.99 -8.73
C GLU A 13 4.79 11.01 -8.49
N GLU A 14 4.62 10.14 -7.50
CA GLU A 14 5.55 9.05 -7.17
C GLU A 14 5.24 7.82 -8.02
N GLU A 15 6.28 7.20 -8.56
CA GLU A 15 6.15 6.02 -9.42
C GLU A 15 6.65 4.77 -8.68
N ILE A 16 5.84 3.71 -8.76
CA ILE A 16 6.23 2.36 -8.33
C ILE A 16 6.35 1.52 -9.60
N ALA A 17 7.49 0.86 -9.79
CA ALA A 17 7.68 -0.02 -10.93
C ALA A 17 6.74 -1.22 -10.82
N VAL A 18 6.06 -1.56 -11.91
CA VAL A 18 5.15 -2.72 -11.94
C VAL A 18 5.94 -4.02 -11.73
N GLU A 19 7.16 -4.08 -12.24
CA GLU A 19 8.06 -5.22 -12.09
C GLU A 19 8.37 -5.50 -10.62
N ASP A 20 8.59 -4.47 -9.79
CA ASP A 20 8.87 -4.64 -8.36
C ASP A 20 7.66 -5.26 -7.64
N VAL A 21 6.45 -4.82 -7.98
CA VAL A 21 5.22 -5.37 -7.42
C VAL A 21 5.01 -6.81 -7.86
N LEU A 22 5.18 -7.10 -9.15
CA LEU A 22 5.03 -8.45 -9.69
C LEU A 22 6.07 -9.43 -9.11
N ASN A 23 7.32 -8.99 -8.97
CA ASN A 23 8.40 -9.77 -8.36
C ASN A 23 8.09 -10.11 -6.90
N PHE A 24 7.53 -9.16 -6.13
CA PHE A 24 7.07 -9.42 -4.77
C PHE A 24 5.90 -10.41 -4.75
N LEU A 25 4.88 -10.22 -5.60
CA LEU A 25 3.74 -11.13 -5.65
C LEU A 25 4.14 -12.55 -6.09
N ALA A 26 5.18 -12.70 -6.89
CA ALA A 26 5.72 -14.00 -7.29
C ALA A 26 6.36 -14.79 -6.14
N THR A 27 6.65 -14.17 -4.98
CA THR A 27 7.11 -14.91 -3.79
C THR A 27 5.97 -15.58 -3.02
N MET A 28 4.71 -15.27 -3.38
CA MET A 28 3.51 -15.85 -2.79
C MET A 28 3.00 -17.03 -3.65
N PRO A 29 2.16 -17.93 -3.10
CA PRO A 29 1.51 -18.95 -3.90
C PRO A 29 0.77 -18.33 -5.10
N PRO A 30 0.93 -18.88 -6.32
CA PRO A 30 0.36 -18.29 -7.51
C PRO A 30 -1.17 -18.34 -7.47
N LEU A 31 -1.80 -17.36 -8.11
CA LEU A 31 -3.23 -17.36 -8.31
C LEU A 31 -3.66 -18.51 -9.22
N LYS A 32 -4.87 -19.03 -9.01
CA LYS A 32 -5.47 -20.06 -9.88
C LYS A 32 -5.63 -19.59 -11.33
N TYR A 33 -5.83 -18.28 -11.51
CA TYR A 33 -6.01 -17.63 -12.80
C TYR A 33 -5.06 -16.43 -12.90
N PRO A 34 -4.52 -16.15 -14.10
CA PRO A 34 -3.67 -14.97 -14.31
C PRO A 34 -4.47 -13.69 -14.09
N LEU A 35 -3.77 -12.60 -13.76
CA LEU A 35 -4.36 -11.28 -13.70
C LEU A 35 -4.70 -10.78 -15.11
N GLU A 36 -5.75 -9.97 -15.22
CA GLU A 36 -6.01 -9.23 -16.45
C GLU A 36 -4.93 -8.16 -16.66
N ALA A 37 -4.50 -7.95 -17.89
CA ALA A 37 -3.44 -6.97 -18.21
C ALA A 37 -3.76 -5.54 -17.72
N GLU A 38 -5.04 -5.16 -17.68
CA GLU A 38 -5.47 -3.86 -17.13
C GLU A 38 -5.32 -3.81 -15.60
N LEU A 39 -5.56 -4.93 -14.91
CA LEU A 39 -5.37 -5.01 -13.47
C LEU A 39 -3.89 -5.00 -13.10
N GLU A 40 -3.04 -5.71 -13.85
CA GLU A 40 -1.58 -5.68 -13.66
C GLU A 40 -1.03 -4.26 -13.72
N LYS A 41 -1.47 -3.47 -14.71
CA LYS A 41 -1.08 -2.05 -14.86
C LYS A 41 -1.52 -1.17 -13.70
N ARG A 42 -2.56 -1.56 -12.97
CA ARG A 42 -3.08 -0.82 -11.81
C ARG A 42 -2.45 -1.25 -10.48
N LEU A 43 -1.69 -2.34 -10.44
CA LEU A 43 -1.04 -2.82 -9.23
C LEU A 43 -0.15 -1.75 -8.57
N PRO A 44 0.68 -0.98 -9.30
CA PRO A 44 1.48 0.10 -8.69
C PRO A 44 0.63 1.13 -7.97
N GLU A 45 -0.48 1.55 -8.56
CA GLU A 45 -1.41 2.51 -7.96
C GLU A 45 -2.05 1.95 -6.69
N ILE A 46 -2.46 0.68 -6.72
CA ILE A 46 -3.05 -0.01 -5.57
C ILE A 46 -2.04 -0.10 -4.42
N VAL A 47 -0.83 -0.59 -4.70
CA VAL A 47 0.24 -0.73 -3.69
C VAL A 47 0.64 0.63 -3.13
N GLY A 48 0.83 1.64 -3.97
CA GLY A 48 1.15 2.99 -3.54
C GLY A 48 0.05 3.61 -2.67
N THR A 49 -1.21 3.34 -2.99
CA THR A 49 -2.35 3.75 -2.16
C THR A 49 -2.31 3.11 -0.78
N LEU A 50 -2.00 1.81 -0.69
CA LEU A 50 -1.88 1.12 0.60
C LEU A 50 -0.73 1.69 1.44
N ILE A 51 0.42 1.96 0.82
CA ILE A 51 1.57 2.61 1.48
C ILE A 51 1.18 4.01 1.97
N TYR A 52 0.50 4.79 1.15
CA TYR A 52 0.02 6.13 1.50
C TYR A 52 -0.91 6.08 2.72
N ILE A 53 -1.87 5.15 2.74
CA ILE A 53 -2.79 4.95 3.87
C ILE A 53 -2.01 4.55 5.12
N LEU A 54 -1.11 3.58 5.02
CA LEU A 54 -0.31 3.12 6.16
C LEU A 54 0.53 4.26 6.75
N ALA A 55 1.17 5.06 5.89
CA ALA A 55 1.94 6.24 6.34
C ALA A 55 1.07 7.28 7.06
N HIS A 56 -0.17 7.48 6.63
CA HIS A 56 -1.10 8.37 7.33
C HIS A 56 -1.57 7.77 8.65
N LEU A 57 -1.89 6.47 8.69
CA LEU A 57 -2.25 5.79 9.95
C LEU A 57 -1.13 5.89 10.97
N ILE A 58 0.13 5.67 10.57
CA ILE A 58 1.30 5.82 11.43
C ILE A 58 1.37 7.23 12.03
N LYS A 59 1.12 8.28 11.23
CA LYS A 59 1.12 9.68 11.71
C LYS A 59 0.01 9.94 12.74
N GLU A 60 -1.16 9.34 12.55
CA GLU A 60 -2.30 9.50 13.46
C GLU A 60 -2.07 8.78 14.80
N VAL A 61 -1.48 7.58 14.79
CA VAL A 61 -1.26 6.78 16.02
C VAL A 61 0.05 7.09 16.73
N SER A 62 1.00 7.77 16.07
CA SER A 62 2.31 8.12 16.61
C SER A 62 2.72 9.55 16.20
N PRO A 63 2.07 10.58 16.75
CA PRO A 63 2.19 11.97 16.26
C PRO A 63 3.56 12.61 16.51
N GLU A 64 4.33 12.11 17.49
CA GLU A 64 5.58 12.76 17.94
C GLU A 64 6.85 12.16 17.28
N GLY A 65 6.70 11.07 16.51
CA GLY A 65 7.83 10.34 15.91
C GLY A 65 8.12 10.74 14.46
N ARG A 66 9.21 11.48 14.21
CA ARG A 66 9.70 11.68 12.81
C ARG A 66 10.11 10.37 12.14
N LYS A 67 10.49 9.37 12.95
CA LYS A 67 10.88 8.02 12.52
C LYS A 67 9.96 7.01 13.23
N PRO A 68 9.05 6.33 12.52
CA PRO A 68 8.20 5.34 13.15
C PRO A 68 9.01 4.17 13.65
N SER A 69 8.68 3.70 14.85
CA SER A 69 9.19 2.45 15.40
C SER A 69 8.50 1.24 14.75
N SER A 70 9.07 0.06 14.94
CA SER A 70 8.40 -1.19 14.53
C SER A 70 7.03 -1.36 15.19
N GLU A 71 6.87 -0.90 16.43
CA GLU A 71 5.59 -0.95 17.15
C GLU A 71 4.54 -0.01 16.52
N ASP A 72 4.95 1.17 16.05
CA ASP A 72 4.04 2.10 15.36
C ASP A 72 3.54 1.51 14.04
N ILE A 73 4.43 0.87 13.29
CA ILE A 73 4.09 0.19 12.04
C ILE A 73 3.13 -0.98 12.33
N GLU A 74 3.39 -1.77 13.38
CA GLU A 74 2.53 -2.88 13.76
C GLU A 74 1.13 -2.42 14.19
N LYS A 75 1.04 -1.34 14.98
CA LYS A 75 -0.24 -0.73 15.38
C LYS A 75 -1.04 -0.25 14.18
N ALA A 76 -0.39 0.45 13.25
CA ALA A 76 -1.04 0.90 12.01
C ALA A 76 -1.47 -0.29 11.13
N GLY A 77 -0.67 -1.35 11.07
CA GLY A 77 -1.02 -2.60 10.39
C GLY A 77 -2.28 -3.25 10.95
N LYS A 78 -2.40 -3.36 12.29
CA LYS A 78 -3.61 -3.88 12.95
C LYS A 78 -4.87 -3.08 12.63
N ILE A 79 -4.74 -1.76 12.43
CA ILE A 79 -5.88 -0.93 12.02
C ILE A 79 -6.25 -1.23 10.56
N LEU A 80 -5.25 -1.38 9.69
CA LEU A 80 -5.48 -1.72 8.28
C LEU A 80 -6.21 -3.08 8.16
N ASP A 81 -5.77 -4.09 8.92
CA ASP A 81 -6.37 -5.44 8.97
C ASP A 81 -7.86 -5.45 9.36
N LEU A 82 -8.33 -4.43 10.09
CA LEU A 82 -9.74 -4.31 10.48
C LEU A 82 -10.62 -3.68 9.40
N THR A 83 -10.03 -3.13 8.34
CA THR A 83 -10.73 -2.30 7.35
C THR A 83 -10.57 -2.76 5.91
N MET A 84 -9.62 -3.68 5.65
CA MET A 84 -9.30 -4.23 4.32
C MET A 84 -9.58 -5.73 4.24
#